data_AF-A0A2D5ZH24-F1
#
_entry.id   AF-A0A2D5ZH24-F1
#
_cell.length_a   1.000
_cell.length_b   1.000
_cell.length_c   1.000
_cell.angle_alpha   90.00
_cell.angle_beta   90.00
_cell.angle_gamma   90.00
#
_symmetry.space_group_name_H-M   'P 1'
#
loop_
_entity.id
_entity.type
_entity.pdbx_description
1 polymer ?
#
loop_
_entity_poly.entity_id
_entity_poly.type
_entity_poly.pdbx_seq_one_letter_code
_entity_poly.pdbx_strand_id
1 'polypeptide(L)'
;MNIHNKVRFSTGILWCLSAWGLLHMLGGLMPIPQSWPHNGEHAVLYSLWLIPDYIKYDHIVHGFGFGVCTWACWQALRPIVSGTQEYLTEIVLAVLASNGLGAANEIIEFFATLALPSTNVGGYINTGWDLVFNLIGSLIAAVIIWFGRPIPVPPVLRGKL
;
A
#
# COMPACT_ATOMS: atom_id res chain seq x y z
N MET A 1 -15.86 -19.31 7.78
CA MET A 1 -16.06 -17.96 8.37
C MET A 1 -15.21 -16.98 7.56
N ASN A 2 -15.81 -16.10 6.76
CA ASN A 2 -15.08 -15.25 5.80
C ASN A 2 -14.56 -13.96 6.45
N ILE A 3 -13.36 -13.52 6.05
CA ILE A 3 -12.72 -12.25 6.48
C ILE A 3 -13.67 -11.04 6.32
N HIS A 4 -14.45 -11.03 5.23
CA HIS A 4 -15.45 -9.99 4.96
C HIS A 4 -16.43 -9.80 6.13
N ASN A 5 -16.90 -10.89 6.74
CA ASN A 5 -17.89 -10.84 7.82
C ASN A 5 -17.29 -10.38 9.16
N LYS A 6 -15.96 -10.50 9.33
CA LYS A 6 -15.24 -10.11 10.56
C LYS A 6 -14.76 -8.68 10.54
N VAL A 7 -14.20 -8.22 9.42
CA VAL A 7 -13.57 -6.89 9.33
C VAL A 7 -14.56 -5.82 8.87
N ARG A 8 -15.51 -6.17 7.99
CA ARG A 8 -16.50 -5.25 7.41
C ARG A 8 -15.87 -3.99 6.83
N PHE A 9 -14.93 -4.19 5.91
CA PHE A 9 -14.29 -3.10 5.17
C PHE A 9 -15.33 -2.13 4.57
N SER A 10 -15.07 -0.84 4.72
CA SER A 10 -15.88 0.21 4.11
C SER A 10 -15.93 0.06 2.58
N THR A 11 -17.01 0.50 1.94
CA THR A 11 -17.09 0.50 0.46
C THR A 11 -15.95 1.30 -0.17
N GLY A 12 -15.50 2.37 0.47
CA GLY A 12 -14.37 3.19 0.02
C GLY A 12 -13.07 2.39 -0.10
N ILE A 13 -12.69 1.64 0.95
CA ILE A 13 -11.45 0.85 0.89
C ILE A 13 -11.53 -0.25 -0.18
N LEU A 14 -12.70 -0.85 -0.40
CA LEU A 14 -12.87 -1.87 -1.45
C LEU A 14 -12.65 -1.29 -2.85
N TRP A 15 -13.16 -0.07 -3.12
CA TRP A 15 -12.87 0.64 -4.36
C TRP A 15 -11.39 0.97 -4.50
N CYS A 16 -10.75 1.46 -3.43
CA CYS A 16 -9.33 1.78 -3.45
C CYS A 16 -8.46 0.55 -3.71
N LEU A 17 -8.75 -0.60 -3.06
CA LEU A 17 -8.06 -1.87 -3.30
C LEU A 17 -8.26 -2.36 -4.75
N SER A 18 -9.47 -2.20 -5.29
CA SER A 18 -9.77 -2.57 -6.68
C SER A 18 -9.01 -1.69 -7.68
N ALA A 19 -8.99 -0.38 -7.41
CA ALA A 19 -8.23 0.58 -8.21
C ALA A 19 -6.72 0.31 -8.13
N TRP A 20 -6.20 -0.02 -6.95
CA TRP A 20 -4.78 -0.36 -6.79
C TRP A 20 -4.42 -1.62 -7.58
N GLY A 21 -5.21 -2.69 -7.46
CA GLY A 21 -5.01 -3.90 -8.26
C GLY A 21 -5.04 -3.63 -9.77
N LEU A 22 -5.99 -2.81 -10.24
CA LEU A 22 -6.04 -2.39 -11.64
C LEU A 22 -4.77 -1.63 -12.06
N LEU A 23 -4.37 -0.59 -11.31
CA LEU A 23 -3.18 0.21 -11.62
C LEU A 23 -1.91 -0.64 -11.61
N HIS A 24 -1.83 -1.62 -10.72
CA HIS A 24 -0.70 -2.54 -10.61
C HIS A 24 -0.62 -3.48 -11.82
N MET A 25 -1.76 -4.04 -12.26
CA MET A 25 -1.84 -4.84 -13.49
C MET A 25 -1.51 -4.02 -14.74
N LEU A 26 -2.04 -2.80 -14.85
CA LEU A 26 -1.70 -1.89 -15.94
C LEU A 26 -0.19 -1.57 -15.96
N GLY A 27 0.41 -1.37 -14.78
CA GLY A 27 1.85 -1.13 -14.62
C GLY A 27 2.72 -2.16 -15.32
N GLY A 28 2.46 -3.45 -15.09
CA GLY A 28 3.25 -4.55 -15.62
C GLY A 28 2.89 -4.98 -17.04
N LEU A 29 1.68 -4.67 -17.52
CA LEU A 29 1.13 -5.23 -18.76
C LEU A 29 0.96 -4.21 -19.89
N MET A 30 0.83 -2.91 -19.58
CA MET A 30 0.59 -1.89 -20.60
C MET A 30 1.92 -1.39 -21.18
N PRO A 31 2.21 -1.64 -22.47
CA PRO A 31 3.39 -1.09 -23.13
C PRO A 31 3.25 0.42 -23.31
N ILE A 32 4.38 1.13 -23.26
CA ILE A 32 4.47 2.57 -23.55
C ILE A 32 5.33 2.81 -24.80
N PRO A 33 5.21 3.98 -25.46
CA PRO A 33 6.07 4.32 -26.58
C PRO A 33 7.55 4.33 -26.20
N GLN A 34 8.41 3.75 -27.05
CA GLN A 34 9.85 3.70 -26.85
C GLN A 34 10.53 5.09 -26.76
N SER A 35 9.89 6.12 -27.32
CA SER A 35 10.36 7.50 -27.24
C SER A 35 10.13 8.16 -25.88
N TRP A 36 9.33 7.55 -24.99
CA TRP A 36 9.07 8.09 -23.66
C TRP A 36 10.21 7.74 -22.72
N PRO A 37 10.51 8.61 -21.72
CA PRO A 37 11.58 8.34 -20.78
C PRO A 37 11.20 7.12 -19.92
N HIS A 38 11.98 6.05 -20.00
CA HIS A 38 11.73 4.82 -19.24
C HIS A 38 13.02 4.19 -18.72
N ASN A 39 12.90 3.40 -17.65
CA ASN A 39 14.00 2.69 -17.01
C ASN A 39 14.11 1.24 -17.52
N GLY A 40 15.31 0.82 -17.93
CA GLY A 40 15.56 -0.55 -18.40
C GLY A 40 15.09 -0.80 -19.84
N GLU A 41 15.10 -2.06 -20.25
CA GLU A 41 14.88 -2.47 -21.64
C GLU A 41 13.40 -2.62 -22.02
N HIS A 42 12.53 -2.80 -21.03
CA HIS A 42 11.11 -3.02 -21.24
C HIS A 42 10.32 -1.73 -21.08
N ALA A 43 9.80 -1.19 -22.18
CA ALA A 43 8.97 0.00 -22.17
C ALA A 43 7.51 -0.35 -21.78
N VAL A 44 7.23 -0.40 -20.47
CA VAL A 44 5.88 -0.54 -19.90
C VAL A 44 5.58 0.59 -18.91
N LEU A 45 4.35 0.68 -18.41
CA LEU A 45 3.99 1.71 -17.45
C LEU A 45 4.89 1.72 -16.20
N TYR A 46 5.30 0.58 -15.64
CA TYR A 46 6.21 0.58 -14.48
C TYR A 46 7.59 1.18 -14.73
N SER A 47 8.12 1.04 -15.93
CA SER A 47 9.40 1.65 -16.28
C SER A 47 9.27 3.15 -16.60
N LEU A 48 8.06 3.68 -16.79
CA LEU A 48 7.83 5.07 -17.14
C LEU A 48 8.35 6.04 -16.07
N TRP A 49 9.22 6.96 -16.47
CA TRP A 49 9.58 8.14 -15.69
C TRP A 49 8.53 9.23 -15.91
N LEU A 50 7.87 9.64 -14.82
CA LEU A 50 7.02 10.83 -14.79
C LEU A 50 7.87 12.10 -14.66
N ILE A 51 8.94 12.00 -13.85
CA ILE A 51 10.03 12.97 -13.80
C ILE A 51 11.31 12.19 -14.05
N PRO A 52 12.04 12.43 -15.16
CA PRO A 52 13.23 11.68 -15.54
C PRO A 52 14.20 11.53 -14.37
N ASP A 53 14.62 10.30 -14.07
CA ASP A 53 15.56 9.92 -13.00
C ASP A 53 15.13 10.22 -11.55
N TYR A 54 13.93 10.77 -11.32
CA TYR A 54 13.44 11.10 -9.97
C TYR A 54 12.17 10.34 -9.58
N ILE A 55 11.14 10.31 -10.44
CA ILE A 55 9.82 9.75 -10.09
C ILE A 55 9.32 8.86 -11.23
N LYS A 56 9.07 7.60 -10.91
CA LYS A 56 8.40 6.66 -11.82
C LYS A 56 6.90 6.55 -11.51
N TYR A 57 6.16 6.05 -12.49
CA TYR A 57 4.77 5.60 -12.28
C TYR A 57 4.67 4.59 -11.13
N ASP A 58 5.62 3.65 -11.08
CA ASP A 58 5.76 2.62 -10.05
C ASP A 58 5.74 3.20 -8.63
N HIS A 59 6.55 4.22 -8.38
CA HIS A 59 6.63 4.91 -7.10
C HIS A 59 5.27 5.50 -6.67
N ILE A 60 4.48 6.01 -7.61
CA ILE A 60 3.14 6.56 -7.33
C ILE A 60 2.16 5.43 -6.99
N VAL A 61 2.23 4.30 -7.70
CA VAL A 61 1.41 3.11 -7.42
C VAL A 61 1.73 2.53 -6.04
N HIS A 62 3.00 2.51 -5.66
CA HIS A 62 3.47 2.14 -4.32
C HIS A 62 2.90 3.09 -3.25
N GLY A 63 3.09 4.40 -3.40
CA GLY A 63 2.55 5.38 -2.47
C GLY A 63 1.03 5.27 -2.30
N PHE A 64 0.28 5.15 -3.40
CA PHE A 64 -1.16 4.93 -3.33
C PHE A 64 -1.50 3.61 -2.64
N GLY A 65 -0.90 2.51 -3.10
CA GLY A 65 -1.14 1.16 -2.61
C GLY A 65 -0.94 0.99 -1.11
N PHE A 66 0.19 1.46 -0.59
CA PHE A 66 0.50 1.34 0.84
C PHE A 66 -0.19 2.41 1.70
N GLY A 67 -0.64 3.52 1.12
CA GLY A 67 -1.65 4.36 1.76
C GLY A 67 -2.97 3.59 1.99
N VAL A 68 -3.43 2.86 0.97
CA VAL A 68 -4.62 2.01 1.03
C VAL A 68 -4.42 0.86 2.01
N CYS A 69 -3.26 0.17 2.01
CA CYS A 69 -2.94 -0.86 3.01
C CYS A 69 -3.00 -0.30 4.43
N THR A 70 -2.48 0.90 4.67
CA THR A 70 -2.56 1.55 6.00
C THR A 70 -4.01 1.73 6.43
N TRP A 71 -4.87 2.23 5.54
CA TRP A 71 -6.29 2.40 5.85
C TRP A 71 -7.00 1.05 6.08
N ALA A 72 -6.67 0.02 5.31
CA ALA A 72 -7.20 -1.33 5.49
C ALA A 72 -6.74 -1.96 6.82
N CYS A 73 -5.45 -1.89 7.14
CA CYS A 73 -4.89 -2.38 8.41
C CYS A 73 -5.55 -1.67 9.60
N TRP A 74 -5.74 -0.35 9.52
CA TRP A 74 -6.42 0.39 10.57
C TRP A 74 -7.88 -0.08 10.78
N GLN A 75 -8.66 -0.29 9.71
CA GLN A 75 -10.02 -0.85 9.82
C GLN A 75 -10.03 -2.27 10.41
N ALA A 76 -9.01 -3.08 10.13
CA ALA A 76 -8.87 -4.43 10.66
C ALA A 76 -8.43 -4.46 12.14
N LEU A 77 -7.62 -3.50 12.58
CA LEU A 77 -7.14 -3.39 13.97
C LEU A 77 -8.19 -2.85 14.92
N ARG A 78 -9.02 -1.91 14.46
CA ARG A 78 -10.05 -1.23 15.26
C ARG A 78 -10.96 -2.13 16.13
N PRO A 79 -11.46 -3.29 15.64
CA PRO A 79 -12.28 -4.17 16.49
C PRO A 79 -11.48 -5.01 17.50
N ILE A 80 -10.15 -5.03 17.42
CA ILE A 80 -9.26 -5.85 18.25
C ILE A 80 -8.60 -5.00 19.34
N VAL A 81 -8.22 -3.77 19.00
CA VAL A 81 -7.58 -2.81 19.90
C VAL A 81 -8.65 -2.18 20.80
N SER A 82 -8.48 -2.25 22.12
CA SER A 82 -9.48 -1.84 23.11
C SER A 82 -8.86 -1.02 24.24
N GLY A 83 -9.26 0.24 24.38
CA GLY A 83 -8.72 1.15 25.40
C GLY A 83 -9.24 2.58 25.28
N THR A 84 -8.99 3.41 26.30
CA THR A 84 -9.54 4.78 26.44
C THR A 84 -8.69 5.87 25.76
N GLN A 85 -7.59 5.54 25.08
CA GLN A 85 -6.58 6.50 24.57
C GLN A 85 -5.99 6.13 23.17
N GLU A 86 -6.62 5.26 22.38
CA GLU A 86 -5.86 4.42 21.42
C GLU A 86 -5.79 4.90 19.96
N TYR A 87 -6.22 6.12 19.65
CA TYR A 87 -6.27 6.56 18.25
C TYR A 87 -4.90 6.65 17.59
N LEU A 88 -3.89 7.14 18.32
CA LEU A 88 -2.52 7.22 17.82
C LEU A 88 -1.88 5.83 17.67
N THR A 89 -2.07 4.95 18.66
CA THR A 89 -1.50 3.60 18.67
C THR A 89 -2.02 2.77 17.50
N GLU A 90 -3.33 2.80 17.24
CA GLU A 90 -3.94 2.13 16.08
C GLU A 90 -3.32 2.59 14.75
N ILE A 91 -3.15 3.91 14.58
CA ILE A 91 -2.58 4.49 13.36
C ILE A 91 -1.11 4.07 13.20
N VAL A 92 -0.32 4.15 14.27
CA VAL A 92 1.10 3.72 14.25
C VAL A 92 1.22 2.24 13.89
N LEU A 93 0.41 1.38 14.50
CA LEU A 93 0.38 -0.05 14.18
C LEU A 93 -0.03 -0.30 12.73
N ALA A 94 -1.01 0.45 12.22
CA ALA A 94 -1.43 0.35 10.82
C ALA A 94 -0.33 0.77 9.83
N VAL A 95 0.41 1.86 10.14
CA VAL A 95 1.56 2.31 9.33
C VAL A 95 2.65 1.24 9.32
N LEU A 96 3.03 0.70 10.49
CA LEU A 96 4.04 -0.34 10.58
C LEU A 96 3.61 -1.61 9.83
N ALA A 97 2.35 -2.04 10.00
CA ALA A 97 1.81 -3.20 9.30
C ALA A 97 1.84 -2.99 7.77
N SER A 98 1.45 -1.80 7.30
CA SER A 98 1.48 -1.47 5.88
C SER A 98 2.88 -1.48 5.29
N ASN A 99 3.87 -0.92 5.99
CA ASN A 99 5.26 -0.96 5.53
C ASN A 99 5.84 -2.38 5.58
N GLY A 100 5.40 -3.21 6.52
CA GLY A 100 5.71 -4.65 6.53
C GLY A 100 5.13 -5.39 5.32
N LEU A 101 3.89 -5.06 4.91
CA LEU A 101 3.32 -5.56 3.66
C LEU A 101 4.12 -5.07 2.45
N GLY A 102 4.62 -3.84 2.48
CA GLY A 102 5.50 -3.28 1.46
C GLY A 102 6.80 -4.05 1.33
N ALA A 103 7.49 -4.29 2.44
CA ALA A 103 8.68 -5.12 2.45
C ALA A 103 8.40 -6.56 1.96
N ALA A 104 7.23 -7.13 2.28
CA ALA A 104 6.83 -8.42 1.75
C ALA A 104 6.61 -8.41 0.23
N ASN A 105 6.06 -7.31 -0.32
CA ASN A 105 5.96 -7.11 -1.77
C ASN A 105 7.34 -7.13 -2.42
N GLU A 106 8.30 -6.37 -1.89
CA GLU A 106 9.68 -6.35 -2.40
C GLU A 106 10.36 -7.72 -2.35
N ILE A 107 10.07 -8.52 -1.31
CA ILE A 107 10.58 -9.90 -1.21
C ILE A 107 10.02 -10.76 -2.35
N ILE A 108 8.72 -10.62 -2.68
CA ILE A 108 8.09 -11.35 -3.79
C ILE A 108 8.73 -10.93 -5.13
N GLU A 109 8.95 -9.63 -5.32
CA GLU A 109 9.60 -9.09 -6.52
C GLU A 109 11.04 -9.59 -6.66
N PHE A 110 11.79 -9.60 -5.55
CA PHE A 110 13.13 -10.18 -5.51
C PHE A 110 13.12 -11.65 -5.93
N PHE A 111 12.20 -12.48 -5.42
CA PHE A 111 12.07 -13.86 -5.87
C PHE A 111 11.69 -13.98 -7.35
N ALA A 112 10.89 -13.06 -7.89
CA ALA A 112 10.57 -13.03 -9.31
C ALA A 112 11.83 -12.81 -10.16
N THR A 113 12.77 -11.95 -9.73
CA THR A 113 14.07 -11.77 -10.43
C THR A 113 14.94 -13.02 -10.45
N LEU A 114 14.84 -13.87 -9.43
CA LEU A 114 15.59 -15.13 -9.35
C LEU A 114 14.95 -16.23 -10.21
N ALA A 115 13.63 -16.21 -10.34
CA ALA A 115 12.87 -17.28 -11.00
C ALA A 115 12.66 -17.03 -12.50
N LEU A 116 12.63 -15.78 -12.94
CA LEU A 116 12.30 -15.40 -14.31
C LEU A 116 13.50 -14.69 -14.97
N PRO A 117 13.88 -15.10 -16.20
CA PRO A 117 15.09 -14.61 -16.86
C PRO A 117 15.03 -13.13 -17.25
N SER A 118 13.82 -12.56 -17.36
CA SER A 118 13.59 -11.14 -17.63
C SER A 118 12.33 -10.71 -16.90
N THR A 119 12.45 -9.75 -15.99
CA THR A 119 11.33 -9.17 -15.26
C THR A 119 11.39 -7.65 -15.36
N ASN A 120 10.26 -7.00 -15.12
CA ASN A 120 10.14 -5.54 -15.14
C ASN A 120 10.24 -4.92 -13.74
N VAL A 121 10.65 -5.71 -12.75
CA VAL A 121 10.89 -5.23 -11.38
C VAL A 121 12.29 -4.62 -11.30
N GLY A 122 12.45 -3.60 -10.46
CA GLY A 122 13.68 -2.83 -10.42
C GLY A 122 14.79 -3.45 -9.57
N GLY A 123 16.01 -2.91 -9.72
CA GLY A 123 17.16 -3.30 -8.90
C GLY A 123 17.18 -2.63 -7.51
N TYR A 124 18.28 -2.77 -6.76
CA TYR A 124 18.42 -2.27 -5.38
C TYR A 124 17.94 -0.83 -5.16
N ILE A 125 18.32 0.10 -6.04
CA ILE A 125 17.91 1.51 -5.93
C ILE A 125 16.40 1.68 -6.12
N ASN A 126 15.79 0.88 -6.99
CA ASN A 126 14.35 0.87 -7.19
C ASN A 126 13.63 0.45 -5.92
N THR A 127 13.97 -0.75 -5.42
CA THR A 127 13.42 -1.29 -4.17
C THR A 127 13.56 -0.31 -3.01
N GLY A 128 14.70 0.38 -2.91
CA GLY A 128 14.91 1.44 -1.93
C GLY A 128 13.89 2.58 -2.06
N TRP A 129 13.66 3.06 -3.28
CA TRP A 129 12.65 4.08 -3.56
C TRP A 129 11.23 3.57 -3.36
N ASP A 130 10.93 2.34 -3.75
CA ASP A 130 9.61 1.72 -3.54
C ASP A 130 9.27 1.71 -2.04
N LEU A 131 10.21 1.29 -1.19
CA LEU A 131 10.05 1.37 0.27
C LEU A 131 9.86 2.80 0.79
N VAL A 132 10.56 3.79 0.22
CA VAL A 132 10.36 5.21 0.57
C VAL A 132 8.96 5.67 0.20
N PHE A 133 8.46 5.32 -0.98
CA PHE A 133 7.11 5.67 -1.41
C PHE A 133 6.04 4.91 -0.61
N ASN A 134 6.29 3.66 -0.22
CA ASN A 134 5.44 2.91 0.71
C ASN A 134 5.27 3.69 2.02
N LEU A 135 6.38 4.18 2.57
CA LEU A 135 6.39 4.98 3.79
C LEU A 135 5.62 6.29 3.60
N ILE A 136 5.90 7.05 2.53
CA ILE A 136 5.20 8.32 2.23
C ILE A 136 3.68 8.08 2.14
N GLY A 137 3.26 7.07 1.38
CA GLY A 137 1.86 6.68 1.24
C GLY A 137 1.18 6.36 2.57
N SER A 138 1.86 5.55 3.39
CA SER A 138 1.36 5.19 4.72
C SER A 138 1.22 6.39 5.66
N LEU A 139 2.17 7.33 5.63
CA LEU A 139 2.13 8.54 6.44
C LEU A 139 1.03 9.51 5.99
N ILE A 140 0.80 9.64 4.68
CA ILE A 140 -0.32 10.43 4.15
C ILE A 140 -1.64 9.84 4.64
N ALA A 141 -1.82 8.52 4.55
CA ALA A 141 -3.02 7.86 5.06
C ALA A 141 -3.18 8.06 6.58
N ALA A 142 -2.09 7.97 7.34
CA ALA A 142 -2.11 8.24 8.78
C ALA A 142 -2.59 9.66 9.11
N VAL A 143 -2.13 10.68 8.37
CA VAL A 143 -2.57 12.07 8.51
C VAL A 143 -4.06 12.21 8.16
N ILE A 144 -4.51 11.61 7.05
CA ILE A 144 -5.93 11.64 6.65
C ILE A 144 -6.81 11.00 7.72
N ILE A 145 -6.41 9.83 8.24
CA ILE A 145 -7.12 9.18 9.34
C ILE A 145 -7.13 10.12 10.54
N TRP A 146 -5.97 10.62 10.98
CA TRP A 146 -5.85 11.50 12.15
C TRP A 146 -6.85 12.66 12.14
N PHE A 147 -6.99 13.36 11.01
CA PHE A 147 -7.89 14.51 10.86
C PHE A 147 -9.34 14.15 10.46
N GLY A 148 -9.59 12.93 9.98
CA GLY A 148 -10.90 12.44 9.52
C GLY A 148 -11.97 12.22 10.61
N ARG A 149 -11.66 12.59 11.86
CA ARG A 149 -12.42 12.39 13.12
C ARG A 149 -12.42 10.95 13.66
N PRO A 150 -12.15 10.76 14.97
CA PRO A 150 -12.32 9.47 15.62
C PRO A 150 -13.81 9.10 15.69
N ILE A 151 -14.17 7.93 15.18
CA ILE A 151 -15.48 7.32 15.47
C ILE A 151 -15.52 7.06 16.98
N PRO A 152 -16.57 7.51 17.70
CA PRO A 152 -16.73 7.24 19.12
C PRO A 152 -16.60 5.74 19.38
N VAL A 153 -15.68 5.36 20.27
CA VAL A 153 -15.58 3.98 20.74
C VAL A 153 -16.75 3.80 21.72
N PRO A 154 -17.78 2.99 21.41
CA PRO A 154 -18.79 2.67 22.41
C PRO A 154 -18.07 2.02 23.60
N PRO A 155 -18.47 2.32 24.85
CA PRO A 155 -17.89 1.65 26.00
C PRO A 155 -18.00 0.15 25.74
N VAL A 156 -16.85 -0.55 25.81
CA VAL A 156 -16.79 -2.00 25.71
C VAL A 156 -17.89 -2.53 26.62
N LEU A 157 -18.91 -3.17 26.03
CA LEU A 157 -19.85 -3.96 26.80
C LEU A 157 -18.97 -5.03 27.45
N ARG A 158 -18.55 -4.78 28.69
CA ARG A 158 -18.04 -5.80 29.59
C ARG A 158 -19.18 -6.79 29.73
N GLY A 159 -19.22 -7.76 28.81
CA GLY A 159 -19.88 -9.02 29.02
C GLY A 159 -19.31 -9.54 30.32
N LYS A 160 -20.18 -9.62 31.32
CA LYS A 160 -19.93 -10.29 32.58
C LYS A 160 -19.32 -11.66 32.27
N LEU A 161 -18.24 -11.98 32.97
CA LEU A 161 -17.83 -13.36 33.22
C LEU A 161 -19.03 -14.16 33.74
#